data_AF-A0A448SLA6-F1
#
_entry.id   AF-A0A448SLA6-F1
#
_cell.length_a   1.000
_cell.length_b   1.000
_cell.length_c   1.000
_cell.angle_alpha   90.00
_cell.angle_beta   90.00
_cell.angle_gamma   90.00
#
_symmetry.space_group_name_H-M   'P 1'
#
loop_
_entity.id
_entity.type
_entity.pdbx_description
1 polymer ?
#
loop_
_entity_poly.entity_id
_entity_poly.type
_entity_poly.pdbx_seq_one_letter_code
_entity_poly.pdbx_strand_id
1 'polypeptide(L)' 'MMKVNDTVTVKTDGGPRREGTILAVEVFNEGTMYLVALEDYPAGVWFFNEIDSRDGTFVEPRNAQKD' A
#
# COMPACT_ATOMS: atom_id res chain seq x y z
N MET A 1 6.90 -10.27 -1.75
CA MET A 1 5.64 -9.73 -2.29
C MET A 1 4.68 -9.53 -1.14
N MET A 2 4.04 -8.37 -1.03
CA MET A 2 3.00 -8.12 0.00
C MET A 2 1.73 -8.92 -0.31
N LYS A 3 0.98 -9.34 0.71
CA LYS A 3 -0.24 -10.16 0.59
C LYS A 3 -1.34 -9.71 1.56
N VAL A 4 -2.55 -10.23 1.38
CA VAL A 4 -3.68 -10.01 2.31
C VAL A 4 -3.27 -10.30 3.75
N ASN A 5 -3.71 -9.44 4.67
CA ASN A 5 -3.37 -9.36 6.09
C ASN A 5 -1.96 -8.87 6.44
N ASP A 6 -1.09 -8.56 5.48
CA ASP A 6 0.18 -7.89 5.79
C ASP A 6 -0.08 -6.46 6.29
N THR A 7 0.70 -6.02 7.28
CA THR A 7 0.74 -4.62 7.70
C THR A 7 1.68 -3.82 6.81
N VAL A 8 1.19 -2.70 6.32
CA VAL A 8 1.88 -1.82 5.38
C VAL A 8 1.84 -0.37 5.86
N THR A 9 2.63 0.47 5.20
CA THR A 9 2.45 1.91 5.25
C THR A 9 1.99 2.40 3.90
N VAL A 10 1.12 3.41 3.88
CA VAL A 10 0.64 4.05 2.64
C VAL A 10 1.02 5.52 2.59
N LYS A 11 1.42 5.99 1.41
CA LYS A 11 1.64 7.41 1.12
C LYS A 11 0.27 8.09 0.98
N THR A 12 0.11 9.24 1.60
CA THR A 12 -1.05 10.13 1.41
C THR A 12 -0.55 11.52 1.05
N ASP A 13 -1.30 12.28 0.26
CA ASP A 13 -0.86 13.58 -0.22
C ASP A 13 -0.64 14.56 0.93
N GLY A 14 0.56 15.13 0.99
CA GLY A 14 0.93 16.18 1.95
C GLY A 14 1.02 15.77 3.43
N GLY A 15 0.78 14.51 3.77
CA GLY A 15 0.79 13.99 5.14
C GLY A 15 1.87 12.92 5.41
N PRO A 16 2.08 12.54 6.68
CA PRO A 16 2.91 11.39 7.00
C PRO A 16 2.32 10.10 6.40
N ARG A 17 3.16 9.08 6.21
CA ARG A 17 2.67 7.75 5.84
C ARG A 17 1.76 7.22 6.95
N ARG A 18 0.69 6.52 6.56
CA ARG A 18 -0.28 5.92 7.49
C ARG A 18 -0.10 4.41 7.52
N GLU A 19 -0.20 3.78 8.69
CA GLU A 19 -0.20 2.33 8.79
C GLU A 19 -1.57 1.77 8.39
N GLY A 20 -1.57 0.58 7.78
CA GLY A 20 -2.79 -0.11 7.37
C GLY A 20 -2.58 -1.60 7.14
N THR A 21 -3.68 -2.29 6.84
CA THR A 21 -3.69 -3.74 6.58
C THR A 21 -4.24 -4.02 5.19
N ILE A 22 -3.57 -4.90 4.44
CA ILE A 22 -4.04 -5.29 3.10
C ILE A 22 -5.28 -6.18 3.21
N LEU A 23 -6.37 -5.77 2.55
CA LEU A 23 -7.61 -6.54 2.42
C LEU A 23 -7.68 -7.32 1.10
N ALA A 24 -7.11 -6.79 0.03
CA ALA A 24 -7.09 -7.41 -1.29
C ALA A 24 -5.84 -6.99 -2.08
N VAL A 25 -5.43 -7.85 -3.02
CA VAL A 25 -4.31 -7.62 -3.94
C VAL A 25 -4.75 -7.99 -5.35
N GLU A 26 -4.60 -7.07 -6.29
CA GLU A 26 -4.85 -7.30 -7.72
C GLU A 26 -3.61 -6.94 -8.53
N VAL A 27 -3.16 -7.84 -9.39
CA VAL A 27 -1.94 -7.67 -10.19
C VAL A 27 -2.31 -7.33 -11.63
N PHE A 28 -1.73 -6.25 -12.15
CA PHE A 28 -1.87 -5.77 -13.52
C PHE A 28 -0.51 -5.79 -14.21
N ASN A 29 -0.49 -5.59 -15.54
CA ASN A 29 0.77 -5.53 -16.27
C ASN A 29 1.60 -4.30 -15.87
N GLU A 30 0.91 -3.19 -15.58
CA GLU A 30 1.49 -1.89 -15.28
C GLU A 30 1.83 -1.72 -13.79
N GLY A 31 1.39 -2.63 -12.92
CA GLY A 31 1.57 -2.47 -11.47
C GLY A 31 0.73 -3.41 -10.61
N THR A 32 0.63 -3.10 -9.32
CA THR A 32 -0.20 -3.85 -8.36
C THR A 32 -1.14 -2.92 -7.60
N MET A 33 -2.42 -3.28 -7.53
CA MET A 33 -3.40 -2.61 -6.69
C MET A 33 -3.52 -3.31 -5.34
N TYR A 34 -3.61 -2.50 -4.28
CA TYR A 34 -3.79 -2.93 -2.91
C TYR A 34 -5.00 -2.22 -2.31
N LEU A 35 -5.98 -2.98 -1.80
CA LEU A 35 -7.03 -2.43 -0.95
C LEU A 35 -6.48 -2.42 0.48
N VAL A 36 -6.30 -1.24 1.07
CA VAL A 36 -5.69 -1.11 2.40
C VAL A 36 -6.70 -0.51 3.37
N ALA A 37 -7.02 -1.26 4.43
CA ALA A 37 -7.77 -0.77 5.59
C ALA A 37 -6.90 0.20 6.39
N LEU A 38 -7.45 1.38 6.68
CA LEU A 38 -6.84 2.39 7.56
C LEU A 38 -7.74 2.58 8.78
N GLU A 39 -7.21 3.17 9.85
CA GLU A 39 -7.95 3.42 11.10
C GLU A 39 -9.31 4.11 10.86
N ASP A 40 -9.31 5.22 10.11
CA ASP A 40 -10.54 5.98 9.80
C ASP A 40 -11.32 5.41 8.60
N TYR A 41 -10.73 4.44 7.88
CA TYR A 41 -11.31 3.84 6.66
C TYR A 41 -11.25 2.30 6.75
N PRO A 42 -12.05 1.68 7.63
CA PRO A 42 -11.96 0.24 7.91
C PRO A 42 -12.40 -0.63 6.73
N ALA A 43 -13.22 -0.10 5.82
CA ALA A 43 -13.59 -0.77 4.57
C ALA A 43 -12.47 -0.76 3.52
N GLY A 44 -11.44 0.07 3.72
CA GLY A 44 -10.27 0.18 2.88
C GLY A 44 -10.36 1.23 1.78
N VAL A 45 -9.17 1.61 1.30
CA VAL A 45 -8.95 2.50 0.15
C VAL A 45 -8.02 1.80 -0.82
N TRP A 46 -8.31 1.92 -2.12
CA TRP A 46 -7.46 1.35 -3.18
C TRP A 46 -6.25 2.25 -3.43
N PHE A 47 -5.07 1.62 -3.45
CA PHE A 47 -3.81 2.22 -3.83
C PHE A 47 -3.20 1.44 -4.99
N PHE A 48 -2.52 2.12 -5.91
CA PHE A 48 -1.85 1.50 -7.05
C PHE A 48 -0.34 1.76 -6.95
N ASN A 49 0.46 0.69 -7.01
CA ASN A 49 1.91 0.78 -7.17
C ASN A 49 2.28 0.50 -8.62
N GLU A 50 2.75 1.52 -9.34
CA GLU A 50 3.31 1.36 -10.69
C GLU A 50 4.65 0.59 -10.65
N ILE A 51 4.88 -0.28 -11.63
CA ILE A 51 6.14 -1.05 -11.73
C ILE A 51 7.31 -0.19 -12.22
N ASP A 52 7.05 0.76 -13.13
CA ASP A 52 8.10 1.51 -13.86
C ASP A 52 8.48 2.85 -13.20
N SER A 53 7.83 3.23 -12.10
CA SER A 53 8.05 4.52 -11.43
C SER A 53 8.12 4.38 -9.92
N ARG A 54 9.25 4.80 -9.33
CA ARG A 54 9.39 4.90 -7.86
C ARG A 54 8.47 5.95 -7.26
N ASP A 55 8.19 7.03 -7.97
CA ASP A 55 7.27 8.08 -7.50
C ASP A 55 5.82 7.59 -7.43
N GLY A 56 5.48 6.57 -8.22
CA GLY A 56 4.20 5.86 -8.22
C GLY A 56 4.10 4.73 -7.18
N THR A 57 5.02 4.63 -6.21
CA THR A 57 4.91 3.67 -5.10
C THR A 57 4.16 4.28 -3.92
N PHE A 58 2.91 3.84 -3.73
CA PHE A 58 2.04 4.30 -2.66
C PHE A 58 2.02 3.36 -1.45
N VAL A 59 2.19 2.06 -1.63
CA VAL A 59 2.15 1.05 -0.57
C VAL A 59 3.52 0.42 -0.37
N GLU A 60 3.99 0.36 0.87
CA GLU A 60 5.28 -0.23 1.23
C GLU A 60 5.13 -1.16 2.45
N PRO A 61 5.92 -2.23 2.57
CA PRO A 61 5.93 -3.05 3.77
C PRO A 61 6.25 -2.20 5.01
N ARG A 62 5.53 -2.41 6.12
CA ARG A 62 5.78 -1.66 7.37
C ARG A 62 7.25 -1.76 7.84
N ASN A 63 7.87 -2.91 7.61
CA ASN A 63 9.24 -3.20 8.03
C ASN A 63 10.28 -2.96 6.93
N ALA A 64 9.99 -2.18 5.89
CA ALA A 64 10.93 -1.94 4.78
C ALA A 64 12.21 -1.16 5.17
N GLN A 65 12.43 -0.89 6.46
CA GLN A 65 13.66 -0.27 6.97
C GLN A 65 14.00 -0.79 8.37
N LYS A 66 14.74 -1.90 8.42
CA LYS A 66 15.70 -2.24 9.47
C LYS A 66 16.73 -3.20 8.86
N ASP A 67 17.62 -2.65 8.03
CA ASP A 67 18.98 -3.12 7.77
C ASP A 67 19.81 -1.92 7.29
#